data_AF-A0A1N6HPZ5-F1
#
_entry.id   AF-A0A1N6HPZ5-F1
#
_cell.length_a   1.000
_cell.length_b   1.000
_cell.length_c   1.000
_cell.angle_alpha   90.00
_cell.angle_beta   90.00
_cell.angle_gamma   90.00
#
_symmetry.space_group_name_H-M   'P 1'
#
loop_
_entity.id
_entity.type
_entity.pdbx_description
1 polymer ?
#
loop_
_entity_poly.entity_id
_entity_poly.type
_entity_poly.pdbx_seq_one_letter_code
_entity_poly.pdbx_strand_id
1 'polypeptide(L)'
;MRQIEVDTDVFASIWAHRAEGEESENDILRRLLVPSAPGEEEFARWRDDVRSAFRCLDGAVELKKIYKKVRDIRAKNGRSLPRNTEAIIRREIEQNSSDSDAYLGHRDWFKSVGGIGSGLWTIRN
;
A
#
# COMPACT_ATOMS: atom_id res chain seq x y z
N MET A 1 -0.37 -30.28 -11.20
CA MET A 1 1.05 -30.32 -10.76
C MET A 1 1.88 -30.69 -11.98
N ARG A 2 2.90 -29.90 -12.32
CA ARG A 2 3.93 -30.32 -13.30
C ARG A 2 5.14 -30.74 -12.50
N GLN A 3 5.72 -31.90 -12.82
CA GLN A 3 7.00 -32.32 -12.27
C GLN A 3 8.09 -31.51 -12.98
N ILE A 4 8.96 -30.87 -12.20
CA ILE A 4 10.14 -30.16 -12.70
C ILE A 4 11.34 -30.91 -12.12
N GLU A 5 12.19 -31.42 -12.99
CA GLU A 5 13.43 -32.10 -12.61
C GLU A 5 14.55 -31.06 -12.48
N VAL A 6 15.42 -31.25 -11.50
CA VAL A 6 16.54 -30.34 -11.19
C VAL A 6 17.77 -31.19 -10.90
N ASP A 7 18.93 -30.79 -11.44
CA ASP A 7 20.18 -31.51 -11.23
C ASP A 7 20.67 -31.43 -9.77
N THR A 8 21.42 -32.45 -9.32
CA THR A 8 21.87 -32.58 -7.92
C THR A 8 22.81 -31.45 -7.48
N ASP A 9 23.64 -30.94 -8.37
CA ASP A 9 24.55 -29.81 -8.12
C ASP A 9 23.79 -28.49 -7.97
N VAL A 10 22.74 -28.28 -8.79
CA VAL A 10 21.80 -27.16 -8.65
C VAL A 10 21.05 -27.26 -7.32
N PHE A 11 20.60 -28.46 -6.95
CA PHE A 11 19.96 -28.71 -5.66
C PHE A 11 20.87 -28.38 -4.47
N ALA A 12 22.13 -28.81 -4.51
CA ALA A 12 23.13 -28.47 -3.48
C ALA A 12 23.39 -26.97 -3.41
N SER A 13 23.41 -26.29 -4.56
CA SER A 13 23.59 -24.83 -4.64
C SER A 13 22.43 -24.06 -4.01
N ILE A 14 21.19 -24.56 -4.11
CA ILE A 14 20.02 -23.99 -3.41
C ILE A 14 20.24 -24.07 -1.90
N TRP A 15 20.57 -25.24 -1.38
CA TRP A 15 20.80 -25.45 0.06
C TRP A 15 21.97 -24.64 0.62
N ALA A 16 23.00 -24.37 -0.18
CA ALA A 16 24.10 -23.50 0.23
C ALA A 16 23.66 -22.05 0.56
N HIS A 17 22.49 -21.62 0.09
CA HIS A 17 21.93 -20.29 0.36
C HIS A 17 20.96 -20.25 1.55
N ARG A 18 20.78 -21.36 2.28
CA ARG A 18 19.85 -21.47 3.42
C ARG A 18 20.16 -20.46 4.53
N ALA A 19 19.12 -19.80 5.05
CA ALA A 19 19.16 -18.95 6.24
C ALA A 19 18.62 -19.69 7.49
N GLU A 20 18.90 -19.13 8.68
CA GLU A 20 18.42 -19.69 9.95
C GLU A 20 16.87 -19.74 9.97
N GLY A 21 16.32 -20.91 10.31
CA GLY A 21 14.87 -21.15 10.37
C GLY A 21 14.22 -21.67 9.07
N GLU A 22 14.96 -21.78 7.96
CA GLU A 22 14.44 -22.41 6.72
C GLU A 22 14.62 -23.92 6.77
N GLU A 23 13.60 -24.71 6.43
CA GLU A 23 13.65 -26.18 6.53
C GLU A 23 13.38 -26.88 5.20
N SER A 24 13.08 -26.14 4.14
CA SER A 24 12.86 -26.68 2.80
C SER A 24 13.47 -25.83 1.70
N GLU A 25 13.71 -26.44 0.54
CA GLU A 25 14.10 -25.76 -0.70
C GLU A 25 13.06 -24.70 -1.09
N ASN A 26 11.78 -25.00 -0.85
CA ASN A 26 10.71 -24.05 -1.10
C ASN A 26 10.85 -22.79 -0.23
N ASP A 27 11.33 -22.88 1.01
CA ASP A 27 11.53 -21.71 1.86
C ASP A 27 12.68 -20.85 1.34
N ILE A 28 13.78 -21.50 0.96
CA ILE A 28 14.96 -20.85 0.38
C ILE A 28 14.59 -20.18 -0.95
N LEU A 29 13.95 -20.91 -1.86
CA LEU A 29 13.54 -20.40 -3.17
C LEU A 29 12.48 -19.31 -3.04
N ARG A 30 11.59 -19.37 -2.05
CA ARG A 30 10.67 -18.26 -1.76
C ARG A 30 11.42 -17.02 -1.32
N ARG A 31 12.47 -17.11 -0.51
CA ARG A 31 13.23 -15.90 -0.16
C ARG A 31 14.04 -15.33 -1.32
N LEU A 32 14.63 -16.21 -2.14
CA LEU A 32 15.57 -15.82 -3.21
C LEU A 32 14.87 -15.39 -4.51
N LEU A 33 13.85 -16.15 -4.92
CA LEU A 33 13.21 -16.01 -6.24
C LEU A 33 11.83 -15.40 -6.16
N VAL A 34 11.09 -15.65 -5.08
CA VAL A 34 9.91 -14.83 -4.82
C VAL A 34 10.47 -13.51 -4.29
N PRO A 35 10.30 -12.39 -5.01
CA PRO A 35 10.63 -11.10 -4.42
C PRO A 35 9.96 -11.06 -3.06
N SER A 36 10.74 -10.82 -1.99
CA SER A 36 10.25 -10.69 -0.62
C SER A 36 8.92 -9.99 -0.74
N ALA A 37 7.83 -10.65 -0.32
CA ALA A 37 6.49 -10.19 -0.62
C ALA A 37 6.49 -8.66 -0.60
N PRO A 38 6.18 -7.93 -1.69
CA PRO A 38 5.69 -6.60 -1.43
C PRO A 38 4.54 -6.92 -0.47
N GLY A 39 4.58 -6.44 0.77
CA GLY A 39 3.37 -6.54 1.56
C GLY A 39 2.31 -5.96 0.64
N GLU A 40 1.42 -6.80 0.10
CA GLU A 40 0.56 -6.43 -1.03
C GLU A 40 1.35 -6.20 -2.35
N GLU A 41 1.21 -7.08 -3.36
CA GLU A 41 1.42 -6.64 -4.75
C GLU A 41 0.39 -5.53 -5.05
N GLU A 42 0.85 -4.30 -4.89
CA GLU A 42 0.81 -3.17 -5.81
C GLU A 42 -0.23 -3.15 -6.96
N PHE A 43 -1.46 -3.61 -6.72
CA PHE A 43 -2.56 -2.74 -7.09
C PHE A 43 -2.40 -1.53 -6.20
N ALA A 44 -1.71 -0.48 -6.67
CA ALA A 44 -1.66 0.78 -5.95
C ALA A 44 -3.11 1.25 -5.77
N ARG A 45 -3.66 0.93 -4.60
CA ARG A 45 -5.03 1.29 -4.29
C ARG A 45 -4.99 2.78 -4.08
N TRP A 46 -6.05 3.45 -4.50
CA TRP A 46 -6.21 4.88 -4.25
C TRP A 46 -5.87 5.24 -2.80
N ARG A 47 -6.24 4.37 -1.87
CA ARG A 47 -5.88 4.43 -0.45
C ARG A 47 -4.39 4.59 -0.17
N ASP A 48 -3.51 3.86 -0.86
CA ASP A 48 -2.06 3.87 -0.58
C ASP A 48 -1.40 5.13 -1.15
N ASP A 49 -1.89 5.61 -2.29
CA ASP A 49 -1.53 6.94 -2.83
C ASP A 49 -1.97 8.05 -1.87
N VAL A 50 -3.18 7.95 -1.31
CA VAL A 50 -3.72 8.88 -0.32
C VAL A 50 -2.84 8.86 0.94
N ARG A 51 -2.54 7.68 1.49
CA ARG A 51 -1.66 7.55 2.66
C ARG A 51 -0.27 8.15 2.40
N SER A 52 0.28 7.93 1.21
CA SER A 52 1.56 8.51 0.79
C SER A 52 1.47 10.04 0.70
N ALA A 53 0.36 10.59 0.19
CA ALA A 53 0.15 12.03 0.15
C ALA A 53 0.13 12.64 1.56
N PHE A 54 -0.57 12.04 2.52
CA PHE A 54 -0.56 12.50 3.91
C PHE A 54 0.84 12.48 4.53
N ARG A 55 1.60 11.38 4.35
CA ARG A 55 2.98 11.27 4.83
C ARG A 55 3.91 12.33 4.26
N CYS A 56 3.65 12.81 3.04
CA CYS A 56 4.43 13.88 2.42
C CYS A 56 4.01 15.30 2.85
N LEU A 57 2.78 15.51 3.30
CA LEU A 57 2.24 16.85 3.53
C LEU A 57 2.39 17.32 4.98
N ASP A 58 2.57 16.39 5.93
CA ASP A 58 2.75 16.58 7.37
C ASP A 58 1.67 17.43 8.08
N GLY A 59 1.31 17.04 9.31
CA GLY A 59 0.28 17.72 10.10
C GLY A 59 -1.13 17.75 9.48
N ALA A 60 -1.92 18.76 9.88
CA ALA A 60 -3.29 18.95 9.40
C ALA A 60 -3.30 19.68 8.05
N VAL A 61 -3.95 19.08 7.06
CA VAL A 61 -3.88 19.51 5.66
C VAL A 61 -5.27 19.66 5.05
N GLU A 62 -5.44 20.71 4.25
CA GLU A 62 -6.65 20.92 3.48
C GLU A 62 -6.85 19.83 2.41
N LEU A 63 -8.09 19.37 2.27
CA LEU A 63 -8.50 18.34 1.32
C LEU A 63 -8.05 18.65 -0.13
N LYS A 64 -8.05 19.92 -0.52
CA LYS A 64 -7.58 20.39 -1.84
C LYS A 64 -6.09 20.15 -2.06
N LYS A 65 -5.25 20.32 -1.03
CA LYS A 65 -3.81 20.04 -1.11
C LYS A 65 -3.55 18.54 -1.20
N ILE A 66 -4.35 17.75 -0.47
CA ILE A 66 -4.31 16.27 -0.55
C ILE A 66 -4.65 15.82 -1.98
N TYR A 67 -5.70 16.36 -2.60
CA TYR A 67 -6.06 16.05 -3.99
C TYR A 67 -4.91 16.30 -4.97
N LYS A 68 -4.28 17.47 -4.87
CA LYS A 68 -3.13 17.81 -5.73
C LYS A 68 -1.99 16.81 -5.54
N LYS A 69 -1.61 16.53 -4.29
CA LYS A 69 -0.50 15.64 -3.99
C LYS A 69 -0.74 14.20 -4.45
N VAL A 70 -1.96 13.68 -4.29
CA VAL A 70 -2.33 12.35 -4.80
C VAL A 70 -2.23 12.30 -6.32
N ARG A 71 -2.70 13.34 -7.03
CA ARG A 71 -2.54 13.42 -8.49
C ARG A 71 -1.07 13.41 -8.90
N ASP A 72 -0.22 14.16 -8.20
CA ASP A 72 1.22 14.22 -8.49
C ASP A 72 1.88 12.85 -8.29
N ILE A 73 1.55 12.14 -7.20
CA ILE A 73 2.05 10.78 -6.92
C ILE A 73 1.59 9.81 -8.00
N ARG A 74 0.30 9.84 -8.37
CA ARG A 74 -0.25 8.96 -9.40
C ARG A 74 0.36 9.21 -10.77
N ALA A 75 0.49 10.47 -11.17
CA ALA A 75 1.10 10.85 -12.43
C ALA A 75 2.58 10.42 -12.50
N LYS A 76 3.35 10.65 -11.42
CA LYS A 76 4.75 10.24 -11.32
C LYS A 76 4.93 8.72 -11.47
N ASN A 77 3.97 7.95 -10.98
CA ASN A 77 3.98 6.49 -11.04
C ASN A 77 3.26 5.91 -12.27
N GLY A 78 2.91 6.75 -13.26
CA GLY A 78 2.24 6.30 -14.49
C GLY A 78 0.81 5.76 -14.30
N ARG A 79 0.13 6.14 -13.22
CA ARG A 79 -1.21 5.62 -12.84
C ARG A 79 -2.33 6.47 -13.45
N SER A 80 -3.50 5.86 -13.64
CA SER A 80 -4.66 6.52 -14.24
C SER A 80 -5.23 7.65 -13.37
N LEU A 81 -5.73 8.70 -14.02
CA LEU A 81 -6.39 9.84 -13.41
C LEU A 81 -7.80 10.02 -14.01
N PRO A 82 -8.80 9.24 -13.57
CA PRO A 82 -10.17 9.37 -14.05
C PRO A 82 -10.77 10.72 -13.63
N ARG A 83 -11.83 11.17 -14.33
CA ARG A 83 -12.48 12.47 -14.06
C ARG A 83 -12.98 12.61 -12.62
N ASN A 84 -13.36 11.51 -11.99
CA ASN A 84 -13.85 11.45 -10.61
C ASN A 84 -12.73 11.24 -9.56
N THR A 85 -11.46 11.51 -9.90
CA THR A 85 -10.29 11.36 -9.02
C THR A 85 -10.53 11.92 -7.61
N GLU A 86 -11.04 13.15 -7.49
CA GLU A 86 -11.25 13.78 -6.17
C GLU A 86 -12.32 13.08 -5.34
N ALA A 87 -13.37 12.57 -5.99
CA ALA A 87 -14.41 11.80 -5.32
C ALA A 87 -13.88 10.45 -4.83
N ILE A 88 -13.02 9.78 -5.62
CA ILE A 88 -12.35 8.55 -5.19
C ILE A 88 -11.45 8.84 -3.99
N ILE A 89 -10.62 9.89 -4.04
CA ILE A 89 -9.75 10.27 -2.92
C ILE A 89 -10.56 10.56 -1.66
N ARG A 90 -11.64 11.33 -1.78
CA ARG A 90 -12.52 11.64 -0.64
C ARG A 90 -13.11 10.37 -0.03
N ARG A 91 -13.66 9.49 -0.88
CA ARG A 91 -14.20 8.20 -0.45
C ARG A 91 -13.17 7.37 0.30
N GLU A 92 -11.93 7.29 -0.20
CA GLU A 92 -10.86 6.54 0.48
C GLU A 92 -10.51 7.14 1.85
N ILE A 93 -10.53 8.47 1.98
CA ILE A 93 -10.30 9.12 3.28
C ILE A 93 -11.43 8.78 4.25
N GLU A 94 -12.68 8.95 3.83
CA GLU A 94 -13.86 8.75 4.67
C GLU A 94 -14.06 7.27 5.07
N GLN A 95 -13.85 6.33 4.14
CA GLN A 95 -13.99 4.90 4.41
C GLN A 95 -12.91 4.35 5.35
N ASN A 96 -11.79 5.07 5.50
CA ASN A 96 -10.67 4.70 6.36
C ASN A 96 -10.48 5.70 7.53
N SER A 97 -11.55 6.36 7.98
CA SER A 97 -11.56 7.25 9.14
C SER A 97 -12.76 6.95 10.03
N SER A 98 -12.52 6.66 11.31
CA SER A 98 -13.58 6.50 12.31
C SER A 98 -14.43 7.75 12.53
N ASP A 99 -13.97 8.90 12.07
CA ASP A 99 -14.64 10.18 12.25
C ASP A 99 -15.78 10.37 11.23
N SER A 100 -15.88 9.48 10.23
CA SER A 100 -16.87 9.52 9.16
C SER A 100 -17.94 8.42 9.31
N ASP A 101 -19.19 8.74 8.98
CA ASP A 101 -20.29 7.76 8.91
C ASP A 101 -20.04 6.67 7.84
N ALA A 102 -19.17 6.93 6.87
CA ALA A 102 -18.81 5.98 5.81
C ALA A 102 -17.72 4.98 6.24
N TYR A 103 -17.28 5.00 7.50
CA TYR A 103 -16.20 4.17 8.00
C TYR A 103 -16.49 2.67 7.84
N LEU A 104 -15.56 1.92 7.23
CA LEU A 104 -15.73 0.49 6.98
C LEU A 104 -15.28 -0.42 8.15
N GLY A 105 -14.81 0.14 9.26
CA GLY A 105 -14.47 -0.63 10.46
C GLY A 105 -13.13 -1.38 10.43
N HIS A 106 -12.40 -1.37 9.31
CA HIS A 106 -11.18 -2.18 9.18
C HIS A 106 -9.85 -1.41 9.35
N ARG A 107 -9.80 -0.11 9.02
CA ARG A 107 -8.55 0.69 8.96
C ARG A 107 -8.86 2.13 9.30
N ASP A 108 -8.36 2.58 10.43
CA ASP A 108 -8.59 3.94 10.92
C ASP A 108 -7.31 4.77 10.73
N TRP A 109 -7.01 5.14 9.49
CA TRP A 109 -5.74 5.79 9.12
C TRP A 109 -5.82 7.31 9.06
N PHE A 110 -7.02 7.87 8.96
CA PHE A 110 -7.20 9.32 8.78
C PHE A 110 -8.10 9.88 9.87
N LYS A 111 -7.86 11.15 10.21
CA LYS A 111 -8.61 11.88 11.23
C LYS A 111 -9.06 13.24 10.67
N SER A 112 -10.32 13.60 10.90
CA SER A 112 -10.83 14.93 10.57
C SER A 112 -10.46 15.93 11.66
N VAL A 113 -9.78 17.00 11.28
CA VAL A 113 -9.35 18.06 12.20
C VAL A 113 -10.46 19.10 12.28
N GLY A 114 -11.10 19.23 13.44
CA GLY A 114 -12.26 20.11 13.62
C GLY A 114 -13.60 19.51 13.20
N GLY A 115 -13.69 18.18 13.08
CA GLY A 115 -14.92 17.46 12.73
C GLY A 115 -15.15 17.35 11.22
N ILE A 116 -16.12 16.52 10.81
CA ILE A 116 -16.47 16.35 9.40
C ILE A 116 -17.02 17.68 8.84
N GLY A 117 -16.60 18.01 7.63
CA GLY A 117 -16.97 19.27 6.95
C GLY A 117 -15.99 20.42 7.14
N SER A 118 -15.00 20.32 8.05
CA SER A 118 -13.95 21.33 8.22
C SER A 118 -13.03 21.46 7.00
N GLY A 119 -12.93 20.40 6.20
CA GLY A 119 -12.01 20.30 5.06
C GLY A 119 -10.55 20.05 5.45
N LEU A 120 -10.24 19.95 6.75
CA LEU A 120 -8.90 19.67 7.28
C LEU A 120 -8.80 18.22 7.74
N TRP A 121 -7.76 17.53 7.27
CA TRP A 121 -7.52 16.12 7.57
C TRP A 121 -6.07 15.90 7.97
N THR A 122 -5.83 14.89 8.80
CA THR A 122 -4.48 14.45 9.16
C THR A 122 -4.39 12.92 9.16
N ILE A 123 -3.16 12.39 9.16
CA ILE A 123 -2.90 10.96 9.36
C ILE A 123 -3.01 10.61 10.85
N ARG A 124 -3.61 9.45 11.15
CA ARG A 124 -3.65 8.83 12.47
C ARG A 124 -2.41 7.93 12.60
N ASN A 125 -1.69 8.06 13.71
CA ASN A 125 -0.49 7.27 13.99
C ASN A 125 -0.86 5.87 14.46
#